data_AF-A0A6I7D7I3-F1
#
_entry.id   AF-A0A6I7D7I3-F1
#
_cell.length_a   1.000
_cell.length_b   1.000
_cell.length_c   1.000
_cell.angle_alpha   90.00
_cell.angle_beta   90.00
_cell.angle_gamma   90.00
#
_symmetry.space_group_name_H-M   'P 1'
#
loop_
_entity.id
_entity.type
_entity.pdbx_description
1 polymer ?
#
loop_
_entity_poly.entity_id
_entity_poly.type
_entity_poly.pdbx_seq_one_letter_code
_entity_poly.pdbx_strand_id
1 'polypeptide(L)'
;MYFDKRKYKGSCPHCEVVIEYHVIIFPVENDDGEMVCTCGACGEEISIPCLNPEESHIISGANKDYVIDYSYEAPSYLTEIDAMFEYNGDIFKNAPSYNSNTISLYSCETCDDNLELIAHQEIDKKFNEFASAINNYTIIDIKGYGFLPEKILVAINFKCSCGTEHKALFYKDYNHCGFASDDFLLANITNTQDLNDKIDGTLTKSDSLEILKKIIVRWELVFDRTYLIFPYVGYYKSPADKTLKLWKEILSQSHSPKLSIVTKTQTLNSFKKAVTTEYLDYKILERFDFTPKAITSAIKNTNSHAKIYCGVSEDYVESISGSANIAQGPSAEQLTFKRYYSYSDFHRRYLAPFNLKEIPEDLFPLKSTHDCHVLFDEDNNFEFKKLYKKQLFKLLD
;
A
#
# COMPACT_ATOMS: atom_id res chain seq x y z
N MET A 1 -7.12 -28.96 -9.72
CA MET A 1 -8.55 -28.76 -10.02
C MET A 1 -8.79 -27.26 -9.91
N TYR A 2 -9.29 -26.61 -10.96
CA TYR A 2 -9.57 -25.17 -10.92
C TYR A 2 -10.90 -24.98 -10.18
N PHE A 3 -10.87 -24.31 -9.03
CA PHE A 3 -12.04 -23.89 -8.28
C PHE A 3 -11.97 -22.38 -8.06
N ASP A 4 -13.12 -21.72 -7.99
CA ASP A 4 -13.22 -20.33 -7.59
C ASP A 4 -13.31 -20.25 -6.06
N LYS A 5 -12.59 -19.29 -5.48
CA LYS A 5 -12.59 -19.02 -4.04
C LYS A 5 -13.15 -17.62 -3.82
N ARG A 6 -14.40 -17.55 -3.40
CA ARG A 6 -15.07 -16.29 -3.07
C ARG A 6 -14.94 -16.00 -1.59
N LYS A 7 -14.67 -14.74 -1.23
CA LYS A 7 -14.48 -14.32 0.16
C LYS A 7 -15.68 -13.53 0.64
N TYR A 8 -16.09 -13.81 1.86
CA TYR A 8 -17.25 -13.20 2.49
C TYR A 8 -16.92 -12.70 3.89
N LYS A 9 -17.57 -11.61 4.29
CA LYS A 9 -17.68 -11.21 5.69
C LYS A 9 -19.15 -11.11 6.06
N GLY A 10 -19.55 -11.77 7.13
CA GLY A 10 -20.86 -11.64 7.77
C GLY A 10 -20.72 -11.24 9.23
N SER A 11 -21.82 -11.09 9.94
CA SER A 11 -21.82 -10.79 11.38
C SER A 11 -22.68 -11.77 12.17
N CYS A 12 -22.19 -12.18 13.34
CA CYS A 12 -22.99 -13.00 14.25
C CYS A 12 -24.28 -12.24 14.65
N PRO A 13 -25.47 -12.83 14.49
CA PRO A 13 -26.74 -12.18 14.83
C PRO A 13 -26.92 -11.92 16.34
N HIS A 14 -26.14 -12.60 17.18
CA HIS A 14 -26.26 -12.49 18.65
C HIS A 14 -25.34 -11.43 19.27
N CYS A 15 -24.17 -11.19 18.68
CA CYS A 15 -23.16 -10.29 19.26
C CYS A 15 -22.48 -9.36 18.25
N GLU A 16 -22.91 -9.38 16.99
CA GLU A 16 -22.42 -8.56 15.88
C GLU A 16 -20.93 -8.72 15.54
N VAL A 17 -20.23 -9.73 16.10
CA VAL A 17 -18.83 -9.97 15.75
C VAL A 17 -18.75 -10.34 14.27
N VAL A 18 -17.75 -9.79 13.57
CA VAL A 18 -17.52 -10.09 12.16
C VAL A 18 -16.90 -11.47 12.01
N ILE A 19 -17.44 -12.25 11.09
CA ILE A 19 -16.99 -13.59 10.73
C ILE A 19 -16.54 -13.53 9.28
N GLU A 20 -15.27 -13.84 9.05
CA GLU A 20 -14.68 -13.92 7.72
C GLU A 20 -14.61 -15.38 7.30
N TYR A 21 -15.04 -15.67 6.08
CA TYR A 21 -15.06 -17.03 5.52
C TYR A 21 -14.88 -16.98 4.01
N HIS A 22 -14.62 -18.14 3.43
CA HIS A 22 -14.62 -18.29 1.98
C HIS A 22 -15.59 -19.40 1.57
N VAL A 23 -16.12 -19.27 0.36
CA VAL A 23 -16.95 -20.28 -0.28
C VAL A 23 -16.20 -20.82 -1.49
N ILE A 24 -16.08 -22.13 -1.58
CA ILE A 24 -15.50 -22.81 -2.74
C ILE A 24 -16.59 -23.07 -3.76
N ILE A 25 -16.32 -22.74 -5.02
CA ILE A 25 -17.24 -22.99 -6.13
C ILE A 25 -16.50 -23.78 -7.20
N PHE A 26 -17.04 -24.95 -7.54
CA PHE A 26 -16.58 -25.79 -8.61
C PHE A 26 -17.29 -25.44 -9.93
N PRO A 27 -16.63 -25.62 -11.08
CA PRO A 27 -17.20 -25.26 -12.38
C PRO A 27 -18.27 -26.24 -12.89
N VAL A 28 -18.46 -27.38 -12.24
CA VAL A 28 -19.32 -28.47 -12.74
C VAL A 28 -20.55 -28.66 -11.85
N GLU A 29 -20.34 -29.11 -10.63
CA GLU A 29 -21.38 -29.46 -9.67
C GLU A 29 -21.05 -28.82 -8.33
N ASN A 30 -22.06 -28.30 -7.65
CA ASN A 30 -21.91 -27.65 -6.36
C ASN A 30 -23.06 -28.10 -5.47
N ASP A 31 -22.75 -28.45 -4.23
CA ASP A 31 -23.73 -28.92 -3.25
C ASP A 31 -24.28 -27.73 -2.45
N ASP A 32 -25.61 -27.63 -2.36
CA ASP A 32 -26.27 -26.64 -1.51
C ASP A 32 -26.26 -27.12 -0.06
N GLY A 33 -25.85 -26.26 0.87
CA GLY A 33 -25.85 -26.61 2.28
C GLY A 33 -25.55 -25.42 3.18
N GLU A 34 -25.10 -25.72 4.39
CA GLU A 34 -24.64 -24.72 5.35
C GLU A 34 -23.46 -25.21 6.18
N MET A 35 -22.60 -24.25 6.56
CA MET A 35 -21.64 -24.44 7.62
C MET A 35 -22.31 -24.10 8.95
N VAL A 36 -22.38 -25.06 9.87
CA VAL A 36 -22.78 -24.80 11.25
C VAL A 36 -21.53 -24.40 12.03
N CYS A 37 -21.59 -23.24 12.67
CA CYS A 37 -20.45 -22.62 13.29
C CYS A 37 -20.75 -22.10 14.68
N THR A 38 -19.80 -22.23 15.59
CA THR A 38 -19.82 -21.60 16.91
C THR A 38 -19.12 -20.25 16.84
N CYS A 39 -19.83 -19.19 17.23
CA CYS A 39 -19.28 -17.84 17.30
C CYS A 39 -18.13 -17.77 18.32
N GLY A 40 -16.96 -17.29 17.90
CA GLY A 40 -15.78 -17.22 18.76
C GLY A 40 -15.88 -16.18 19.89
N ALA A 41 -16.84 -15.24 19.81
CA ALA A 41 -17.00 -14.17 20.79
C ALA A 41 -18.07 -14.47 21.85
N CYS A 42 -19.26 -14.92 21.43
CA CYS A 42 -20.38 -15.20 22.35
C CYS A 42 -20.64 -16.69 22.58
N GLY A 43 -20.04 -17.59 21.79
CA GLY A 43 -20.24 -19.03 21.90
C GLY A 43 -21.57 -19.56 21.38
N GLU A 44 -22.41 -18.69 20.79
CA GLU A 44 -23.68 -19.11 20.18
C GLU A 44 -23.45 -19.83 18.85
N GLU A 45 -24.26 -20.85 18.58
CA GLU A 45 -24.28 -21.57 17.30
C GLU A 45 -25.08 -20.77 16.25
N ILE A 46 -24.52 -20.69 15.06
CA ILE A 46 -25.10 -19.99 13.92
C ILE A 46 -24.97 -20.83 12.66
N SER A 47 -25.82 -20.57 11.67
CA SER A 47 -25.69 -21.16 10.33
C SER A 47 -25.16 -20.15 9.32
N ILE A 48 -24.33 -20.65 8.39
CA ILE A 48 -23.86 -19.90 7.22
C ILE A 48 -24.25 -20.71 5.97
N PRO A 49 -25.37 -20.37 5.32
CA PRO A 49 -25.76 -20.99 4.06
C PRO A 49 -24.72 -20.73 2.97
N CYS A 50 -24.25 -21.77 2.30
CA CYS A 50 -23.25 -21.66 1.24
C CYS A 50 -23.22 -22.89 0.33
N LEU A 51 -22.59 -22.71 -0.83
CA LEU A 51 -22.24 -23.82 -1.73
C LEU A 51 -21.02 -24.57 -1.20
N ASN A 52 -21.01 -25.89 -1.35
CA ASN A 52 -19.91 -26.77 -0.96
C ASN A 52 -19.42 -26.48 0.47
N PRO A 53 -20.28 -26.64 1.50
CA PRO A 53 -19.93 -26.28 2.88
C PRO A 53 -18.76 -27.11 3.43
N GLU A 54 -18.54 -28.32 2.90
CA GLU A 54 -17.42 -29.19 3.25
C GLU A 54 -16.07 -28.56 2.85
N GLU A 55 -15.96 -28.07 1.61
CA GLU A 55 -14.75 -27.43 1.05
C GLU A 55 -14.58 -25.97 1.48
N SER A 56 -15.66 -25.33 1.91
CA SER A 56 -15.69 -23.97 2.44
C SER A 56 -15.15 -23.92 3.88
N HIS A 57 -14.58 -22.79 4.32
CA HIS A 57 -13.99 -22.66 5.66
C HIS A 57 -14.16 -21.27 6.28
N ILE A 58 -14.14 -21.26 7.61
CA ILE A 58 -14.01 -20.03 8.39
C ILE A 58 -12.54 -19.59 8.40
N ILE A 59 -12.33 -18.31 8.13
CA ILE A 59 -11.03 -17.63 8.20
C ILE A 59 -10.86 -17.03 9.60
N SER A 60 -11.88 -16.35 10.13
CA SER A 60 -11.85 -15.76 11.48
C SER A 60 -13.25 -15.50 12.04
N GLY A 61 -13.35 -15.28 13.36
CA GLY A 61 -14.58 -14.86 14.05
C GLY A 61 -15.49 -16.00 14.54
N ALA A 62 -15.35 -17.20 13.98
CA ALA A 62 -16.08 -18.39 14.39
C ALA A 62 -15.23 -19.67 14.17
N ASN A 63 -15.73 -20.81 14.64
CA ASN A 63 -15.20 -22.13 14.33
C ASN A 63 -16.24 -22.91 13.52
N LYS A 64 -15.82 -23.60 12.45
CA LYS A 64 -16.68 -24.53 11.71
C LYS A 64 -16.78 -25.83 12.50
N ASP A 65 -17.96 -26.18 12.97
CA ASP A 65 -18.17 -27.37 13.79
C ASP A 65 -18.53 -28.58 12.94
N TYR A 66 -19.53 -28.40 12.07
CA TYR A 66 -19.97 -29.41 11.09
C TYR A 66 -20.69 -28.74 9.91
N VAL A 67 -21.09 -29.56 8.95
CA VAL A 67 -21.80 -29.11 7.74
C VAL A 67 -23.12 -29.85 7.59
N ILE A 68 -24.09 -29.22 6.95
CA ILE A 68 -25.35 -29.86 6.54
C ILE A 68 -25.44 -29.75 5.02
N ASP A 69 -25.57 -30.89 4.35
CA ASP A 69 -25.83 -30.98 2.91
C ASP A 69 -27.34 -31.17 2.68
N TYR A 70 -27.94 -30.23 1.96
CA TYR A 70 -29.38 -30.20 1.74
C TYR A 70 -29.90 -31.30 0.81
N SER A 71 -28.99 -32.03 0.16
CA SER A 71 -29.29 -33.24 -0.60
C SER A 71 -29.63 -34.44 0.30
N TYR A 72 -29.13 -34.44 1.54
CA TYR A 72 -29.27 -35.56 2.48
C TYR A 72 -30.07 -35.19 3.73
N GLU A 73 -29.98 -33.95 4.20
CA GLU A 73 -30.57 -33.49 5.45
C GLU A 73 -31.31 -32.15 5.27
N ALA A 74 -32.26 -31.84 6.15
CA ALA A 74 -32.97 -30.56 6.09
C ALA A 74 -32.10 -29.44 6.70
N PRO A 75 -32.27 -28.16 6.29
CA PRO A 75 -31.60 -27.03 6.91
C PRO A 75 -31.83 -26.97 8.43
N SER A 76 -30.81 -26.52 9.17
CA SER A 76 -30.92 -26.35 10.61
C SER A 76 -31.94 -25.26 10.97
N TYR A 77 -32.37 -25.27 12.23
CA TYR A 77 -33.19 -24.20 12.81
C TYR A 77 -32.34 -23.09 13.46
N LEU A 78 -31.03 -23.06 13.17
CA LEU A 78 -30.12 -22.08 13.73
C LEU A 78 -30.38 -20.70 13.12
N THR A 79 -29.95 -19.65 13.83
CA THR A 79 -30.05 -18.30 13.30
C THR A 79 -28.95 -18.11 12.26
N GLU A 80 -29.35 -17.75 11.05
CA GLU A 80 -28.42 -17.44 9.98
C GLU A 80 -27.57 -16.21 10.31
N ILE A 81 -26.36 -16.17 9.77
CA ILE A 81 -25.48 -15.02 9.86
C ILE A 81 -26.15 -13.74 9.32
N ASP A 82 -26.00 -12.62 10.04
CA ASP A 82 -26.50 -11.33 9.60
C ASP A 82 -25.57 -10.69 8.55
N ALA A 83 -26.16 -9.98 7.58
CA ALA A 83 -25.50 -9.10 6.61
C ALA A 83 -24.22 -9.67 5.97
N MET A 84 -24.35 -10.30 4.81
CA MET A 84 -23.25 -10.91 4.07
C MET A 84 -22.70 -10.00 2.96
N PHE A 85 -21.37 -9.78 2.97
CA PHE A 85 -20.66 -9.06 1.91
C PHE A 85 -19.70 -9.98 1.18
N GLU A 86 -19.92 -10.21 -0.10
CA GLU A 86 -18.88 -10.72 -1.00
C GLU A 86 -17.87 -9.62 -1.29
N TYR A 87 -16.57 -9.92 -1.21
CA TYR A 87 -15.54 -8.94 -1.50
C TYR A 87 -14.36 -9.56 -2.24
N ASN A 88 -13.73 -8.73 -3.07
CA ASN A 88 -12.47 -9.04 -3.73
C ASN A 88 -11.47 -7.91 -3.48
N GLY A 89 -10.48 -8.19 -2.63
CA GLY A 89 -9.48 -7.20 -2.23
C GLY A 89 -10.03 -6.10 -1.32
N ASP A 90 -9.28 -5.00 -1.22
CA ASP A 90 -9.65 -3.82 -0.45
C ASP A 90 -10.19 -2.75 -1.43
N ILE A 91 -11.46 -2.35 -1.25
CA ILE A 91 -12.19 -1.42 -2.13
C ILE A 91 -11.57 -0.01 -2.19
N PHE A 92 -10.65 0.30 -1.29
CA PHE A 92 -9.87 1.54 -1.26
C PHE A 92 -8.42 1.35 -1.72
N LYS A 93 -7.98 0.12 -1.95
CA LYS A 93 -6.61 -0.22 -2.33
C LYS A 93 -6.52 -0.43 -3.84
N ASN A 94 -6.29 0.66 -4.56
CA ASN A 94 -5.74 0.56 -5.91
C ASN A 94 -4.26 0.16 -5.80
N ALA A 95 -3.71 -0.52 -6.81
CA ALA A 95 -2.26 -0.71 -6.88
C ALA A 95 -1.54 0.65 -6.90
N PRO A 96 -0.36 0.78 -6.23
CA PRO A 96 0.49 1.93 -6.41
C PRO A 96 0.83 2.07 -7.90
N SER A 97 1.07 3.31 -8.32
CA SER A 97 1.37 3.59 -9.71
C SER A 97 2.39 4.71 -9.78
N TYR A 98 3.33 4.56 -10.70
CA TYR A 98 4.34 5.57 -10.99
C TYR A 98 4.10 6.14 -12.38
N ASN A 99 3.77 7.43 -12.48
CA ASN A 99 3.46 8.05 -13.77
C ASN A 99 4.63 8.88 -14.32
N SER A 100 5.43 8.27 -15.18
CA SER A 100 6.61 8.87 -15.81
C SER A 100 6.31 9.94 -16.86
N ASN A 101 5.03 10.13 -17.23
CA ASN A 101 4.59 11.14 -18.21
C ASN A 101 4.21 12.49 -17.57
N THR A 102 4.37 12.61 -16.25
CA THR A 102 4.13 13.85 -15.48
C THR A 102 5.47 14.48 -15.08
N ILE A 103 5.43 15.56 -14.28
CA ILE A 103 6.63 16.19 -13.73
C ILE A 103 7.60 15.15 -13.14
N SER A 104 8.86 15.17 -13.57
CA SER A 104 9.87 14.20 -13.12
C SER A 104 10.43 14.55 -11.73
N LEU A 105 10.63 13.55 -10.89
CA LEU A 105 11.54 13.62 -9.73
C LEU A 105 13.00 13.49 -10.16
N TYR A 106 13.26 12.69 -11.20
CA TYR A 106 14.62 12.40 -11.65
C TYR A 106 14.86 12.98 -13.04
N SER A 107 15.75 13.98 -13.11
CA SER A 107 16.21 14.61 -14.35
C SER A 107 17.73 14.52 -14.45
N CYS A 108 18.24 14.44 -15.69
CA CYS A 108 19.67 14.51 -15.93
C CYS A 108 20.22 15.90 -15.59
N GLU A 109 21.34 15.98 -14.87
CA GLU A 109 21.99 17.25 -14.55
C GLU A 109 22.51 17.98 -15.81
N THR A 110 22.90 17.24 -16.85
CA THR A 110 23.51 17.82 -18.06
C THR A 110 22.51 18.24 -19.13
N CYS A 111 21.50 17.40 -19.41
CA CYS A 111 20.57 17.63 -20.52
C CYS A 111 19.10 17.75 -20.10
N ASP A 112 18.80 17.65 -18.81
CA ASP A 112 17.46 17.73 -18.23
C ASP A 112 16.46 16.66 -18.74
N ASP A 113 16.96 15.60 -19.39
CA ASP A 113 16.13 14.47 -19.82
C ASP A 113 15.31 13.91 -18.65
N ASN A 114 14.05 13.56 -18.92
CA ASN A 114 13.21 12.84 -17.98
C ASN A 114 13.70 11.39 -17.86
N LEU A 115 14.49 11.13 -16.83
CA LEU A 115 15.13 9.84 -16.60
C LEU A 115 14.12 8.75 -16.21
N GLU A 116 12.97 9.12 -15.65
CA GLU A 116 11.92 8.17 -15.26
C GLU A 116 11.31 7.49 -16.48
N LEU A 117 11.05 8.26 -17.54
CA LEU A 117 10.50 7.74 -18.78
C LEU A 117 11.49 6.79 -19.45
N ILE A 118 12.77 7.17 -19.49
CA ILE A 118 13.84 6.33 -20.07
C ILE A 118 14.00 5.04 -19.24
N ALA A 119 14.02 5.13 -17.91
CA ALA A 119 14.14 3.97 -17.03
C ALA A 119 12.99 2.97 -17.24
N HIS A 120 11.73 3.44 -17.38
CA HIS A 120 10.60 2.56 -17.66
C HIS A 120 10.68 1.89 -19.04
N GLN A 121 11.17 2.60 -20.05
CA GLN A 121 11.42 1.98 -21.36
C GLN A 121 12.53 0.92 -21.31
N GLU A 122 13.53 1.10 -20.44
CA GLU A 122 14.65 0.17 -20.30
C GLU A 122 14.30 -1.09 -19.49
N ILE A 123 13.48 -0.98 -18.43
CA ILE A 123 12.99 -2.16 -17.71
C ILE A 123 12.16 -3.08 -18.61
N ASP A 124 11.35 -2.52 -19.51
CA ASP A 124 10.57 -3.29 -20.49
C ASP A 124 11.48 -4.07 -21.45
N LYS A 125 12.51 -3.41 -21.99
CA LYS A 125 13.47 -4.04 -22.92
C LYS A 125 14.23 -5.18 -22.27
N LYS A 126 14.62 -5.02 -21.00
CA LYS A 126 15.43 -5.99 -20.25
C LYS A 126 14.60 -6.98 -19.44
N PHE A 127 13.26 -6.92 -19.51
CA PHE A 127 12.35 -7.73 -18.71
C PHE A 127 12.70 -9.22 -18.72
N ASN A 128 12.92 -9.79 -19.92
CA ASN A 128 13.20 -11.21 -20.06
C ASN A 128 14.50 -11.65 -19.37
N GLU A 129 15.49 -10.76 -19.26
CA GLU A 129 16.79 -11.07 -18.65
C GLU A 129 16.65 -11.28 -17.15
N PHE A 130 16.11 -10.28 -16.44
CA PHE A 130 15.95 -10.39 -14.99
C PHE A 130 14.75 -11.27 -14.59
N ALA A 131 13.70 -11.39 -15.42
CA ALA A 131 12.55 -12.24 -15.10
C ALA A 131 12.95 -13.72 -14.99
N SER A 132 13.86 -14.18 -15.86
CA SER A 132 14.43 -15.52 -15.77
C SER A 132 15.18 -15.73 -14.44
N ALA A 133 16.00 -14.76 -14.03
CA ALA A 133 16.73 -14.81 -12.77
C ALA A 133 15.79 -14.84 -11.55
N ILE A 134 14.73 -14.03 -11.56
CA ILE A 134 13.71 -14.02 -10.51
C ILE A 134 12.97 -15.37 -10.46
N ASN A 135 12.58 -15.93 -11.61
CA ASN A 135 11.90 -17.23 -11.65
C ASN A 135 12.78 -18.35 -11.08
N ASN A 136 14.08 -18.35 -11.41
CA ASN A 136 15.04 -19.29 -10.83
C ASN A 136 15.16 -19.13 -9.31
N TYR A 137 15.24 -17.89 -8.83
CA TYR A 137 15.23 -17.61 -7.39
C TYR A 137 13.93 -18.07 -6.71
N THR A 138 12.77 -17.83 -7.31
CA THR A 138 11.47 -18.26 -6.76
C THR A 138 11.39 -19.78 -6.63
N ILE A 139 11.96 -20.55 -7.57
CA ILE A 139 12.08 -22.01 -7.44
C ILE A 139 12.94 -22.40 -6.23
N ILE A 140 14.04 -21.69 -5.99
CA ILE A 140 14.94 -21.91 -4.84
C ILE A 140 14.21 -21.58 -3.52
N ASP A 141 13.48 -20.47 -3.48
CA ASP A 141 12.71 -20.01 -2.33
C ASP A 141 11.57 -20.96 -1.97
N ILE A 142 10.77 -21.42 -2.95
CA ILE A 142 9.71 -22.42 -2.77
C ILE A 142 10.26 -23.74 -2.19
N LYS A 143 11.49 -24.11 -2.54
CA LYS A 143 12.17 -25.31 -1.99
C LYS A 143 12.70 -25.10 -0.57
N GLY A 144 12.56 -23.90 0.01
CA GLY A 144 13.03 -23.56 1.36
C GLY A 144 14.49 -23.14 1.44
N TYR A 145 15.17 -22.90 0.31
CA TYR A 145 16.58 -22.49 0.27
C TYR A 145 16.76 -20.99 0.00
N GLY A 146 15.67 -20.24 -0.17
CA GLY A 146 15.69 -18.80 -0.40
C GLY A 146 15.79 -17.97 0.88
N PHE A 147 15.56 -16.67 0.74
CA PHE A 147 15.66 -15.71 1.84
C PHE A 147 14.31 -15.31 2.44
N LEU A 148 13.20 -15.78 1.88
CA LEU A 148 11.85 -15.30 2.21
C LEU A 148 11.78 -13.76 2.23
N PRO A 149 12.06 -13.10 1.08
CA PRO A 149 12.21 -11.65 1.02
C PRO A 149 10.85 -10.96 1.07
N GLU A 150 10.80 -9.72 1.56
CA GLU A 150 9.58 -8.93 1.49
C GLU A 150 9.32 -8.39 0.08
N LYS A 151 10.39 -8.03 -0.63
CA LYS A 151 10.35 -7.38 -1.94
C LYS A 151 11.44 -7.93 -2.84
N ILE A 152 11.16 -7.93 -4.14
CA ILE A 152 12.18 -8.08 -5.19
C ILE A 152 12.61 -6.68 -5.61
N LEU A 153 13.92 -6.49 -5.76
CA LEU A 153 14.56 -5.29 -6.25
C LEU A 153 15.31 -5.60 -7.54
N VAL A 154 15.17 -4.75 -8.54
CA VAL A 154 15.89 -4.86 -9.82
C VAL A 154 16.61 -3.55 -10.08
N ALA A 155 17.93 -3.60 -10.26
CA ALA A 155 18.73 -2.43 -10.59
C ALA A 155 19.21 -2.50 -12.04
N ILE A 156 18.94 -1.46 -12.81
CA ILE A 156 19.12 -1.42 -14.27
C ILE A 156 19.92 -0.18 -14.67
N ASN A 157 20.95 -0.36 -15.48
CA ASN A 157 21.77 0.69 -16.05
C ASN A 157 21.21 1.19 -17.37
N PHE A 158 21.26 2.49 -17.60
CA PHE A 158 20.84 3.12 -18.85
C PHE A 158 21.57 4.43 -19.11
N LYS A 159 21.35 5.03 -20.29
CA LYS A 159 21.95 6.32 -20.67
C LYS A 159 20.90 7.34 -21.09
N CYS A 160 21.11 8.62 -20.73
CA CYS A 160 20.38 9.77 -21.29
C CYS A 160 20.74 9.99 -22.77
N SER A 161 20.03 10.91 -23.43
CA SER A 161 20.41 11.43 -24.76
C SER A 161 21.81 12.05 -24.79
N CYS A 162 22.29 12.55 -23.64
CA CYS A 162 23.61 13.11 -23.43
C CYS A 162 24.74 12.07 -23.27
N GLY A 163 24.41 10.76 -23.22
CA GLY A 163 25.37 9.67 -23.04
C GLY A 163 25.84 9.42 -21.61
N THR A 164 25.44 10.25 -20.64
CA THR A 164 25.65 10.03 -19.20
C THR A 164 24.96 8.74 -18.75
N GLU A 165 25.66 7.95 -17.93
CA GLU A 165 25.15 6.71 -17.35
C GLU A 165 24.36 6.96 -16.07
N HIS A 166 23.25 6.26 -15.94
CA HIS A 166 22.35 6.32 -14.79
C HIS A 166 21.97 4.90 -14.37
N LYS A 167 21.57 4.72 -13.11
CA LYS A 167 21.10 3.43 -12.59
C LYS A 167 19.76 3.60 -11.92
N ALA A 168 18.74 2.91 -12.42
CA ALA A 168 17.40 2.88 -11.87
C ALA A 168 17.22 1.69 -10.95
N LEU A 169 16.59 1.91 -9.79
CA LEU A 169 16.18 0.87 -8.84
C LEU A 169 14.67 0.73 -8.88
N PHE A 170 14.22 -0.44 -9.29
CA PHE A 170 12.82 -0.85 -9.32
C PHE A 170 12.51 -1.86 -8.23
N TYR A 171 11.25 -1.95 -7.79
CA TYR A 171 10.83 -2.94 -6.82
C TYR A 171 9.38 -3.41 -6.99
N LYS A 172 9.10 -4.61 -6.50
CA LYS A 172 7.73 -5.13 -6.31
C LYS A 172 7.64 -5.94 -5.02
N ASP A 173 6.42 -6.09 -4.49
CA ASP A 173 6.18 -7.03 -3.40
C ASP A 173 6.50 -8.46 -3.84
N TYR A 174 7.17 -9.23 -2.99
CA TYR A 174 7.50 -10.61 -3.29
C TYR A 174 6.28 -11.51 -3.12
N ASN A 175 6.00 -12.32 -4.14
CA ASN A 175 5.04 -13.41 -4.11
C ASN A 175 5.46 -14.48 -5.14
N HIS A 176 4.83 -15.65 -5.08
CA HIS A 176 5.11 -16.76 -5.99
C HIS A 176 4.25 -16.72 -7.26
N CYS A 177 3.59 -15.60 -7.55
CA CYS A 177 2.75 -15.43 -8.74
C CYS A 177 3.58 -14.98 -9.95
N GLY A 178 3.01 -15.18 -11.14
CA GLY A 178 3.53 -14.58 -12.36
C GLY A 178 3.53 -13.05 -12.28
N PHE A 179 4.36 -12.42 -13.12
CA PHE A 179 4.54 -10.97 -13.12
C PHE A 179 4.93 -10.42 -14.50
N ALA A 180 4.78 -9.12 -14.66
CA ALA A 180 5.17 -8.32 -15.82
C ALA A 180 6.11 -7.18 -15.39
N SER A 181 6.66 -6.44 -16.35
CA SER A 181 7.50 -5.25 -16.07
C SER A 181 6.69 -4.15 -15.36
N ASP A 182 5.44 -3.95 -15.75
CA ASP A 182 4.50 -2.99 -15.15
C ASP A 182 4.18 -3.25 -13.66
N ASP A 183 4.51 -4.45 -13.13
CA ASP A 183 4.37 -4.74 -11.70
C ASP A 183 5.46 -4.08 -10.84
N PHE A 184 6.52 -3.55 -11.47
CA PHE A 184 7.65 -2.94 -10.79
C PHE A 184 7.51 -1.42 -10.69
N LEU A 185 7.70 -0.90 -9.48
CA LEU A 185 7.65 0.52 -9.17
C LEU A 185 9.06 1.11 -9.14
N LEU A 186 9.22 2.31 -9.70
CA LEU A 186 10.48 3.04 -9.64
C LEU A 186 10.70 3.66 -8.25
N ALA A 187 11.76 3.25 -7.55
CA ALA A 187 12.14 3.79 -6.25
C ALA A 187 13.20 4.90 -6.32
N ASN A 188 14.24 4.69 -7.13
CA ASN A 188 15.37 5.63 -7.23
C ASN A 188 15.99 5.63 -8.62
N ILE A 189 16.64 6.74 -8.98
CA ILE A 189 17.62 6.81 -10.06
C ILE A 189 18.85 7.54 -9.53
N THR A 190 20.04 6.94 -9.65
CA THR A 190 21.31 7.56 -9.25
C THR A 190 21.91 8.41 -10.37
N ASN A 191 22.87 9.27 -10.02
CA ASN A 191 23.53 10.21 -10.93
C ASN A 191 22.54 11.17 -11.60
N THR A 192 21.71 11.84 -10.79
CA THR A 192 20.64 12.75 -11.24
C THR A 192 20.79 14.12 -10.56
N GLN A 193 20.03 15.12 -10.99
CA GLN A 193 19.91 16.38 -10.25
C GLN A 193 19.48 16.09 -8.79
N ASP A 194 20.04 16.82 -7.81
CA ASP A 194 19.68 16.60 -6.41
C ASP A 194 18.20 16.86 -6.16
N LEU A 195 17.55 15.97 -5.39
CA LEU A 195 16.13 16.10 -5.09
C LEU A 195 15.79 17.38 -4.31
N ASN A 196 16.70 17.93 -3.49
CA ASN A 196 16.44 19.22 -2.85
C ASN A 196 16.28 20.30 -3.92
N ASP A 197 17.16 20.34 -4.91
CA ASP A 197 17.12 21.35 -5.98
C ASP A 197 15.94 21.12 -6.94
N LYS A 198 15.60 19.86 -7.21
CA LYS A 198 14.50 19.51 -8.12
C LYS A 198 13.11 19.85 -7.55
N ILE A 199 12.93 19.69 -6.24
CA ILE A 199 11.63 19.85 -5.57
C ILE A 199 11.46 21.25 -4.95
N ASP A 200 12.55 21.90 -4.53
CA ASP A 200 12.48 23.22 -3.89
C ASP A 200 12.07 24.31 -4.89
N GLY A 201 10.82 24.77 -4.78
CA GLY A 201 10.30 25.73 -5.74
C GLY A 201 8.80 25.95 -5.70
N THR A 202 8.33 26.69 -6.71
CA THR A 202 6.92 26.98 -6.93
C THR A 202 6.39 26.11 -8.07
N LEU A 203 5.40 25.29 -7.75
CA LEU A 203 4.84 24.26 -8.64
C LEU A 203 3.32 24.41 -8.71
N THR A 204 2.67 23.83 -9.72
CA THR A 204 1.20 23.75 -9.67
C THR A 204 0.76 22.78 -8.57
N LYS A 205 -0.51 22.88 -8.13
CA LYS A 205 -1.10 21.87 -7.24
C LYS A 205 -1.01 20.47 -7.83
N SER A 206 -1.28 20.34 -9.13
CA SER A 206 -1.19 19.07 -9.83
C SER A 206 0.23 18.50 -9.79
N ASP A 207 1.25 19.31 -10.09
CA ASP A 207 2.65 18.89 -10.06
C ASP A 207 3.09 18.52 -8.64
N SER A 208 2.67 19.32 -7.65
CA SER A 208 2.94 19.05 -6.23
C SER A 208 2.36 17.70 -5.78
N LEU A 209 1.15 17.38 -6.24
CA LEU A 209 0.50 16.09 -5.96
C LEU A 209 1.22 14.94 -6.64
N GLU A 210 1.65 15.09 -7.90
CA GLU A 210 2.39 14.05 -8.61
C GLU A 210 3.76 13.79 -7.98
N ILE A 211 4.50 14.84 -7.57
CA ILE A 211 5.74 14.71 -6.79
C ILE A 211 5.48 13.94 -5.50
N LEU A 212 4.42 14.29 -4.75
CA LEU A 212 4.08 13.61 -3.50
C LEU A 212 3.75 12.13 -3.75
N LYS A 213 3.00 11.80 -4.81
CA LYS A 213 2.69 10.41 -5.15
C LYS A 213 3.96 9.60 -5.43
N LYS A 214 4.84 10.13 -6.27
CA LYS A 214 6.11 9.47 -6.63
C LYS A 214 7.05 9.31 -5.44
N ILE A 215 7.10 10.30 -4.55
CA ILE A 215 7.95 10.21 -3.36
C ILE A 215 7.41 9.22 -2.33
N ILE A 216 6.09 9.08 -2.19
CA ILE A 216 5.49 8.05 -1.32
C ILE A 216 5.84 6.65 -1.83
N VAL A 217 5.85 6.43 -3.15
CA VAL A 217 6.31 5.16 -3.76
C VAL A 217 7.77 4.88 -3.35
N ARG A 218 8.67 5.86 -3.51
CA ARG A 218 10.05 5.73 -3.00
C ARG A 218 10.09 5.40 -1.51
N TRP A 219 9.29 6.09 -0.70
CA TRP A 219 9.29 5.93 0.75
C TRP A 219 8.77 4.57 1.21
N GLU A 220 7.83 3.97 0.48
CA GLU A 220 7.30 2.65 0.76
C GLU A 220 8.40 1.57 0.77
N LEU A 221 9.39 1.71 -0.12
CA LEU A 221 10.58 0.85 -0.14
C LEU A 221 11.53 1.19 1.01
N VAL A 222 11.92 2.46 1.11
CA VAL A 222 13.10 2.89 1.90
C VAL A 222 12.82 2.97 3.39
N PHE A 223 11.66 3.50 3.77
CA PHE A 223 11.41 3.96 5.13
C PHE A 223 10.55 2.96 5.92
N ASP A 224 10.70 3.02 7.24
CA ASP A 224 9.93 2.21 8.18
C ASP A 224 8.53 2.80 8.41
N ARG A 225 8.39 4.13 8.32
CA ARG A 225 7.13 4.85 8.47
C ARG A 225 7.00 5.98 7.47
N THR A 226 5.76 6.27 7.09
CA THR A 226 5.41 7.45 6.29
C THR A 226 4.33 8.25 7.02
N TYR A 227 4.57 9.54 7.25
CA TYR A 227 3.58 10.45 7.81
C TYR A 227 3.09 11.43 6.76
N LEU A 228 1.78 11.52 6.61
CA LEU A 228 1.12 12.54 5.81
C LEU A 228 0.34 13.48 6.75
N ILE A 229 0.84 14.70 6.90
CA ILE A 229 0.28 15.73 7.76
C ILE A 229 -0.27 16.83 6.87
N PHE A 230 -1.58 16.98 6.82
CA PHE A 230 -2.23 17.97 5.97
C PHE A 230 -3.59 18.39 6.55
N PRO A 231 -4.00 19.66 6.41
CA PRO A 231 -5.28 20.10 6.96
C PRO A 231 -6.47 19.75 6.06
N TYR A 232 -6.27 19.67 4.73
CA TYR A 232 -7.36 19.57 3.74
C TYR A 232 -7.02 18.63 2.58
N VAL A 233 -8.06 18.00 2.01
CA VAL A 233 -8.02 17.23 0.76
C VAL A 233 -9.07 17.79 -0.19
N GLY A 234 -8.68 18.09 -1.41
CA GLY A 234 -9.53 18.72 -2.41
C GLY A 234 -9.86 20.19 -2.10
N TYR A 235 -10.99 20.65 -2.64
CA TYR A 235 -11.47 22.02 -2.50
C TYR A 235 -12.69 22.07 -1.58
N TYR A 236 -12.98 23.28 -1.09
CA TYR A 236 -14.23 23.50 -0.37
C TYR A 236 -15.43 23.12 -1.26
N LYS A 237 -16.30 22.24 -0.75
CA LYS A 237 -17.46 21.69 -1.47
C LYS A 237 -17.10 20.88 -2.74
N SER A 238 -15.93 20.25 -2.77
CA SER A 238 -15.65 19.24 -3.81
C SER A 238 -16.76 18.17 -3.82
N PRO A 239 -17.22 17.75 -5.02
CA PRO A 239 -18.06 16.57 -5.19
C PRO A 239 -17.49 15.33 -4.49
N ALA A 240 -18.37 14.40 -4.09
CA ALA A 240 -17.99 13.21 -3.32
C ALA A 240 -17.02 12.32 -4.11
N ASP A 241 -17.34 11.99 -5.36
CA ASP A 241 -16.49 11.29 -6.33
C ASP A 241 -15.07 11.90 -6.42
N LYS A 242 -14.96 13.22 -6.58
CA LYS A 242 -13.66 13.92 -6.69
C LYS A 242 -12.86 13.86 -5.39
N THR A 243 -13.55 13.98 -4.25
CA THR A 243 -12.93 13.87 -2.93
C THR A 243 -12.37 12.46 -2.75
N LEU A 244 -13.15 11.42 -3.06
CA LEU A 244 -12.70 10.03 -2.95
C LEU A 244 -11.57 9.73 -3.92
N LYS A 245 -11.60 10.27 -5.13
CA LYS A 245 -10.51 10.08 -6.10
C LYS A 245 -9.17 10.54 -5.54
N LEU A 246 -9.10 11.75 -4.96
CA LEU A 246 -7.86 12.28 -4.36
C LEU A 246 -7.39 11.45 -3.17
N TRP A 247 -8.32 11.02 -2.31
CA TRP A 247 -7.98 10.13 -1.20
C TRP A 247 -7.42 8.80 -1.69
N LYS A 248 -8.07 8.18 -2.69
CA LYS A 248 -7.61 6.92 -3.29
C LYS A 248 -6.23 7.08 -3.93
N GLU A 249 -5.99 8.16 -4.68
CA GLU A 249 -4.71 8.44 -5.33
C GLU A 249 -3.52 8.49 -4.35
N ILE A 250 -3.72 8.99 -3.13
CA ILE A 250 -2.68 9.06 -2.09
C ILE A 250 -2.59 7.78 -1.27
N LEU A 251 -3.73 7.24 -0.84
CA LEU A 251 -3.77 6.03 -0.03
C LEU A 251 -3.23 4.82 -0.80
N SER A 252 -3.38 4.77 -2.12
CA SER A 252 -2.85 3.69 -2.95
C SER A 252 -1.33 3.69 -3.08
N GLN A 253 -0.64 4.80 -2.80
CA GLN A 253 0.82 4.86 -2.97
C GLN A 253 1.59 4.14 -1.85
N SER A 254 0.95 3.89 -0.71
CA SER A 254 1.54 3.13 0.39
C SER A 254 0.57 2.04 0.83
N HIS A 255 1.03 0.81 0.69
CA HIS A 255 0.23 -0.40 0.87
C HIS A 255 0.36 -1.04 2.24
N SER A 256 1.19 -0.44 3.08
CA SER A 256 1.66 -1.03 4.31
C SER A 256 1.07 -0.33 5.52
N PRO A 257 1.08 -0.99 6.69
CA PRO A 257 0.76 -0.36 7.97
C PRO A 257 1.74 0.78 8.33
N LYS A 258 2.71 1.11 7.47
CA LYS A 258 3.70 2.18 7.66
C LYS A 258 3.06 3.57 7.53
N LEU A 259 1.98 3.72 6.75
CA LEU A 259 1.31 5.00 6.51
C LEU A 259 0.51 5.48 7.73
N SER A 260 0.79 6.69 8.18
CA SER A 260 0.05 7.37 9.24
C SER A 260 -0.41 8.75 8.77
N ILE A 261 -1.69 9.07 9.03
CA ILE A 261 -2.29 10.35 8.64
C ILE A 261 -2.52 11.21 9.86
N VAL A 262 -2.17 12.49 9.75
CA VAL A 262 -2.56 13.54 10.69
C VAL A 262 -3.34 14.61 9.94
N THR A 263 -4.61 14.79 10.29
CA THR A 263 -5.46 15.76 9.59
C THR A 263 -6.57 16.31 10.48
N LYS A 264 -7.34 17.27 9.97
CA LYS A 264 -8.49 17.84 10.69
C LYS A 264 -9.65 16.85 10.73
N THR A 265 -10.38 16.85 11.84
CA THR A 265 -11.62 16.06 12.00
C THR A 265 -12.62 16.32 10.87
N GLN A 266 -12.75 17.57 10.42
CA GLN A 266 -13.65 17.95 9.32
C GLN A 266 -13.26 17.27 7.99
N THR A 267 -11.96 17.16 7.73
CA THR A 267 -11.43 16.54 6.51
C THR A 267 -11.67 15.03 6.49
N LEU A 268 -11.50 14.36 7.64
CA LEU A 268 -11.91 12.95 7.79
C LEU A 268 -13.43 12.78 7.66
N ASN A 269 -14.23 13.66 8.26
CA ASN A 269 -15.69 13.58 8.14
C ASN A 269 -16.15 13.78 6.69
N SER A 270 -15.47 14.65 5.93
CA SER A 270 -15.71 14.82 4.49
C SER A 270 -15.42 13.54 3.71
N PHE A 271 -14.34 12.83 4.04
CA PHE A 271 -14.05 11.51 3.48
C PHE A 271 -15.15 10.49 3.81
N LYS A 272 -15.50 10.33 5.09
CA LYS A 272 -16.55 9.38 5.53
C LYS A 272 -17.89 9.65 4.86
N LYS A 273 -18.26 10.93 4.71
CA LYS A 273 -19.47 11.34 4.00
C LYS A 273 -19.40 11.02 2.51
N ALA A 274 -18.26 11.27 1.86
CA ALA A 274 -18.08 10.96 0.46
C ALA A 274 -18.17 9.44 0.21
N VAL A 275 -17.56 8.61 1.07
CA VAL A 275 -17.69 7.14 1.01
C VAL A 275 -19.15 6.71 1.11
N THR A 276 -19.88 7.25 2.08
CA THR A 276 -21.31 6.94 2.28
C THR A 276 -22.17 7.36 1.07
N THR A 277 -21.73 8.37 0.32
CA THR A 277 -22.46 8.87 -0.86
C THR A 277 -22.22 8.01 -2.09
N GLU A 278 -20.98 7.55 -2.31
CA GLU A 278 -20.57 6.84 -3.53
C GLU A 278 -20.60 5.30 -3.39
N TYR A 279 -20.54 4.79 -2.16
CA TYR A 279 -20.47 3.36 -1.86
C TYR A 279 -21.57 2.98 -0.85
N LEU A 280 -21.18 2.39 0.27
CA LEU A 280 -22.05 2.01 1.38
C LEU A 280 -21.79 2.93 2.58
N ASP A 281 -22.72 2.95 3.53
CA ASP A 281 -22.54 3.64 4.81
C ASP A 281 -21.17 3.32 5.43
N TYR A 282 -20.43 4.38 5.74
CA TYR A 282 -19.06 4.26 6.21
C TYR A 282 -18.96 3.44 7.51
N LYS A 283 -19.95 3.53 8.41
CA LYS A 283 -19.92 2.75 9.67
C LYS A 283 -20.10 1.26 9.41
N ILE A 284 -20.89 0.90 8.40
CA ILE A 284 -21.00 -0.51 7.98
C ILE A 284 -19.64 -0.97 7.45
N LEU A 285 -19.02 -0.21 6.53
CA LEU A 285 -17.69 -0.56 6.01
C LEU A 285 -16.62 -0.60 7.11
N GLU A 286 -16.65 0.31 8.08
CA GLU A 286 -15.75 0.34 9.24
C GLU A 286 -15.96 -0.88 10.15
N ARG A 287 -17.21 -1.28 10.41
CA ARG A 287 -17.55 -2.47 11.21
C ARG A 287 -16.97 -3.73 10.59
N PHE A 288 -17.09 -3.88 9.27
CA PHE A 288 -16.62 -5.05 8.53
C PHE A 288 -15.14 -4.98 8.13
N ASP A 289 -14.38 -3.99 8.62
CA ASP A 289 -12.95 -3.79 8.31
C ASP A 289 -12.68 -3.73 6.80
N PHE A 290 -13.54 -3.00 6.07
CA PHE A 290 -13.37 -2.66 4.66
C PHE A 290 -12.79 -1.25 4.46
N THR A 291 -12.36 -0.58 5.52
CA THR A 291 -11.84 0.79 5.44
C THR A 291 -10.33 0.83 5.67
N PRO A 292 -9.58 1.78 5.05
CA PRO A 292 -8.13 1.80 5.18
C PRO A 292 -7.71 2.07 6.61
N LYS A 293 -6.77 1.26 7.13
CA LYS A 293 -6.23 1.43 8.48
C LYS A 293 -5.66 2.83 8.72
N ALA A 294 -5.06 3.44 7.70
CA ALA A 294 -4.53 4.81 7.79
C ALA A 294 -5.62 5.87 8.06
N ILE A 295 -6.88 5.59 7.68
CA ILE A 295 -8.04 6.46 7.99
C ILE A 295 -8.59 6.18 9.38
N THR A 296 -8.80 4.91 9.74
CA THR A 296 -9.37 4.54 11.05
C THR A 296 -8.45 4.91 12.20
N SER A 297 -7.13 4.81 11.99
CA SER A 297 -6.09 5.22 12.95
C SER A 297 -5.59 6.67 12.79
N ALA A 298 -6.21 7.47 11.92
CA ALA A 298 -5.78 8.83 11.67
C ALA A 298 -5.84 9.70 12.93
N ILE A 299 -4.78 10.48 13.16
CA ILE A 299 -4.70 11.41 14.28
C ILE A 299 -5.42 12.70 13.93
N LYS A 300 -6.39 13.06 14.77
CA LYS A 300 -7.20 14.26 14.60
C LYS A 300 -6.49 15.45 15.23
N ASN A 301 -6.08 16.41 14.41
CA ASN A 301 -5.52 17.69 14.87
C ASN A 301 -6.29 18.84 14.21
N THR A 302 -7.27 19.40 14.92
CA THR A 302 -8.17 20.42 14.38
C THR A 302 -7.50 21.79 14.18
N ASN A 303 -6.43 22.07 14.92
CA ASN A 303 -5.79 23.39 14.95
C ASN A 303 -4.61 23.49 13.97
N SER A 304 -4.11 22.36 13.45
CA SER A 304 -3.01 22.35 12.50
C SER A 304 -3.43 22.86 11.11
N HIS A 305 -2.60 23.73 10.54
CA HIS A 305 -2.60 24.08 9.11
C HIS A 305 -1.31 23.62 8.40
N ALA A 306 -0.50 22.82 9.09
CA ALA A 306 0.79 22.35 8.59
C ALA A 306 0.62 21.33 7.46
N LYS A 307 1.55 21.36 6.52
CA LYS A 307 1.61 20.46 5.37
C LYS A 307 3.02 19.90 5.34
N ILE A 308 3.15 18.72 5.91
CA ILE A 308 4.40 18.01 6.10
C ILE A 308 4.16 16.57 5.69
N TYR A 309 4.95 16.10 4.76
CA TYR A 309 4.95 14.72 4.29
C TYR A 309 6.35 14.20 4.52
N CYS A 310 6.51 13.03 5.15
CA CYS A 310 7.84 12.50 5.41
C CYS A 310 7.87 10.98 5.46
N GLY A 311 8.95 10.41 4.94
CA GLY A 311 9.39 9.06 5.21
C GLY A 311 10.45 9.08 6.32
N VAL A 312 10.34 8.19 7.30
CA VAL A 312 11.26 8.14 8.44
C VAL A 312 11.76 6.74 8.73
N SER A 313 13.04 6.68 9.07
CA SER A 313 13.77 5.58 9.70
C SER A 313 14.66 6.20 10.79
N GLU A 314 15.25 5.37 11.65
CA GLU A 314 16.06 5.81 12.81
C GLU A 314 17.06 6.93 12.47
N ASP A 315 17.92 6.68 11.47
CA ASP A 315 19.05 7.54 11.12
C ASP A 315 18.81 8.41 9.88
N TYR A 316 17.63 8.33 9.26
CA TYR A 316 17.37 9.01 8.01
C TYR A 316 15.90 9.39 7.87
N VAL A 317 15.67 10.63 7.46
CA VAL A 317 14.35 11.20 7.20
C VAL A 317 14.39 12.00 5.91
N GLU A 318 13.42 11.77 5.06
CA GLU A 318 13.11 12.64 3.93
C GLU A 318 11.80 13.36 4.21
N SER A 319 11.77 14.68 4.02
CA SER A 319 10.58 15.49 4.26
C SER A 319 10.30 16.47 3.14
N ILE A 320 9.06 16.44 2.65
CA ILE A 320 8.45 17.52 1.87
C ILE A 320 7.62 18.39 2.81
N SER A 321 7.78 19.70 2.73
CA SER A 321 6.93 20.65 3.45
C SER A 321 6.66 21.90 2.59
N GLY A 322 5.59 22.63 2.92
CA GLY A 322 5.27 23.87 2.21
C GLY A 322 3.80 24.27 2.27
N SER A 323 3.27 24.78 1.17
CA SER A 323 1.87 25.24 1.07
C SER A 323 0.93 24.22 0.42
N ALA A 324 1.46 23.20 -0.26
CA ALA A 324 0.68 22.22 -1.00
C ALA A 324 -0.20 21.32 -0.11
N ASN A 325 -1.52 21.45 -0.26
CA ASN A 325 -2.47 20.45 0.22
C ASN A 325 -2.62 19.34 -0.83
N ILE A 326 -3.31 18.25 -0.46
CA ILE A 326 -3.69 17.20 -1.42
C ILE A 326 -4.82 17.75 -2.31
N ALA A 327 -4.48 18.32 -3.46
CA ALA A 327 -5.44 18.89 -4.42
C ALA A 327 -4.85 18.92 -5.84
N GLN A 328 -5.70 19.01 -6.86
CA GLN A 328 -5.31 19.13 -8.27
C GLN A 328 -5.72 20.48 -8.82
N GLY A 329 -4.91 21.12 -9.66
CA GLY A 329 -5.26 22.37 -10.32
C GLY A 329 -4.06 23.24 -10.69
N PRO A 330 -4.28 24.34 -11.43
CA PRO A 330 -3.22 25.16 -11.99
C PRO A 330 -2.62 26.17 -11.00
N SER A 331 -3.22 26.36 -9.82
CA SER A 331 -2.73 27.35 -8.86
C SER A 331 -1.38 26.93 -8.29
N ALA A 332 -0.52 27.90 -8.05
CA ALA A 332 0.82 27.71 -7.50
C ALA A 332 0.81 27.28 -6.02
N GLU A 333 1.73 26.41 -5.67
CA GLU A 333 2.09 25.95 -4.34
C GLU A 333 3.61 25.96 -4.19
N GLN A 334 4.10 26.18 -2.99
CA GLN A 334 5.51 26.04 -2.66
C GLN A 334 5.75 24.68 -2.03
N LEU A 335 6.79 24.00 -2.52
CA LEU A 335 7.35 22.79 -1.92
C LEU A 335 8.82 23.02 -1.60
N THR A 336 9.26 22.44 -0.50
CA THR A 336 10.66 22.30 -0.12
C THR A 336 10.89 20.86 0.29
N PHE A 337 11.94 20.24 -0.24
CA PHE A 337 12.42 18.94 0.18
C PHE A 337 13.67 19.09 1.05
N LYS A 338 13.75 18.31 2.13
CA LYS A 338 14.92 18.25 3.02
C LYS A 338 15.17 16.84 3.53
N ARG A 339 16.45 16.52 3.69
CA ARG A 339 16.95 15.33 4.35
C ARG A 339 17.39 15.66 5.78
N TYR A 340 17.13 14.76 6.72
CA TYR A 340 17.62 14.83 8.10
C TYR A 340 18.24 13.49 8.48
N TYR A 341 19.30 13.52 9.28
CA TYR A 341 20.08 12.33 9.65
C TYR A 341 19.82 11.87 11.09
N SER A 342 18.63 12.17 11.62
CA SER A 342 18.19 11.74 12.95
C SER A 342 16.68 11.89 13.06
N TYR A 343 15.98 10.77 13.28
CA TYR A 343 14.54 10.77 13.53
C TYR A 343 14.17 11.52 14.81
N SER A 344 14.90 11.32 15.92
CA SER A 344 14.57 11.98 17.20
C SER A 344 14.64 13.51 17.08
N ASP A 345 15.68 14.03 16.42
CA ASP A 345 15.80 15.47 16.17
C ASP A 345 14.67 16.01 15.27
N PHE A 346 14.33 15.27 14.22
CA PHE A 346 13.23 15.63 13.34
C PHE A 346 11.88 15.58 14.08
N HIS A 347 11.64 14.53 14.87
CA HIS A 347 10.43 14.33 15.65
C HIS A 347 10.22 15.50 16.60
N ARG A 348 11.22 15.82 17.43
CA ARG A 348 11.16 16.93 18.38
C ARG A 348 10.81 18.26 17.72
N ARG A 349 11.34 18.52 16.52
CA ARG A 349 11.14 19.80 15.80
C ARG A 349 9.81 19.86 15.06
N TYR A 350 9.37 18.75 14.45
CA TYR A 350 8.29 18.76 13.48
C TYR A 350 7.10 17.89 13.86
N LEU A 351 7.29 16.75 14.53
CA LEU A 351 6.21 15.79 14.80
C LEU A 351 5.61 15.94 16.20
N ALA A 352 6.45 16.17 17.22
CA ALA A 352 6.04 16.38 18.60
C ALA A 352 4.97 17.48 18.76
N PRO A 353 5.02 18.63 18.04
CA PRO A 353 3.97 19.65 18.11
C PRO A 353 2.58 19.16 17.68
N PHE A 354 2.48 18.05 16.95
CA PHE A 354 1.21 17.43 16.56
C PHE A 354 0.73 16.35 17.54
N ASN A 355 1.39 16.20 18.70
CA ASN A 355 1.17 15.13 19.67
C ASN A 355 1.39 13.73 19.07
N LEU A 356 2.24 13.62 18.05
CA LEU A 356 2.70 12.34 17.56
C LEU A 356 3.63 11.72 18.60
N LYS A 357 3.31 10.52 19.08
CA LYS A 357 4.21 9.77 19.96
C LYS A 357 5.50 9.46 19.20
N GLU A 358 6.62 9.72 19.85
CA GLU A 358 7.92 9.30 19.36
C GLU A 358 7.93 7.77 19.25
N ILE A 359 8.50 7.26 18.18
CA ILE A 359 8.79 5.82 18.06
C ILE A 359 10.11 5.59 18.80
N PRO A 360 10.12 4.74 19.84
CA PRO A 360 11.35 4.36 20.52
C PRO A 360 12.39 3.80 19.54
N GLU A 361 13.66 4.15 19.72
CA GLU A 361 14.77 3.73 18.85
C GLU A 361 14.87 2.19 18.74
N ASP A 362 14.61 1.46 19.83
CA ASP A 362 14.63 0.00 19.89
C ASP A 362 13.53 -0.69 19.06
N LEU A 363 12.58 0.10 18.53
CA LEU A 363 11.56 -0.37 17.60
C LEU A 363 11.94 -0.13 16.13
N PHE A 364 13.11 0.44 15.82
CA PHE A 364 13.63 0.52 14.45
C PHE A 364 14.65 -0.61 14.15
N PRO A 365 14.67 -1.15 12.90
CA PRO A 365 13.57 -1.11 11.94
C PRO A 365 12.33 -1.76 12.55
N LEU A 366 11.14 -1.29 12.17
CA LEU A 366 9.91 -1.83 12.72
C LEU A 366 9.83 -3.32 12.43
N LYS A 367 9.55 -4.11 13.48
CA LYS A 367 9.45 -5.57 13.38
C LYS A 367 8.58 -5.96 12.19
N SER A 368 9.23 -6.47 11.15
CA SER A 368 8.60 -7.14 10.02
C SER A 368 8.84 -8.64 10.17
N THR A 369 7.94 -9.43 9.60
CA THR A 369 8.15 -10.88 9.46
C THR A 369 9.34 -11.20 8.55
N HIS A 370 9.80 -10.22 7.75
CA HIS A 370 10.91 -10.34 6.82
C HIS A 370 11.99 -9.27 7.11
N ASP A 371 13.23 -9.70 7.30
CA ASP A 371 14.38 -8.82 7.60
C ASP A 371 15.10 -8.30 6.35
N CYS A 372 14.69 -8.78 5.17
CA CYS A 372 15.42 -8.56 3.93
C CYS A 372 14.54 -8.44 2.69
N HIS A 373 15.21 -7.99 1.63
CA HIS A 373 14.77 -8.03 0.24
C HIS A 373 15.77 -8.87 -0.56
N VAL A 374 15.41 -9.19 -1.79
CA VAL A 374 16.33 -9.80 -2.76
C VAL A 374 16.61 -8.82 -3.89
N LEU A 375 17.89 -8.59 -4.18
CA LEU A 375 18.35 -7.68 -5.23
C LEU A 375 18.89 -8.46 -6.42
N PHE A 376 18.46 -8.05 -7.61
CA PHE A 376 18.96 -8.46 -8.91
C PHE A 376 19.59 -7.24 -9.58
N ASP A 377 20.92 -7.22 -9.66
CA ASP A 377 21.66 -6.06 -10.17
C ASP A 377 22.29 -6.38 -11.53
N GLU A 378 22.04 -5.54 -12.53
CA GLU A 378 22.60 -5.70 -13.88
C GLU A 378 24.13 -5.77 -13.87
N ASP A 379 24.81 -5.00 -13.00
CA ASP A 379 26.27 -5.03 -12.87
C ASP A 379 26.80 -6.41 -12.44
N ASN A 380 25.94 -7.24 -11.85
CA ASN A 380 26.23 -8.60 -11.41
C ASN A 380 25.44 -9.64 -12.21
N ASN A 381 25.11 -9.36 -13.48
CA ASN A 381 24.36 -10.25 -14.37
C ASN A 381 23.02 -10.72 -13.78
N PHE A 382 22.38 -9.88 -12.97
CA PHE A 382 21.15 -10.20 -12.23
C PHE A 382 21.28 -11.43 -11.32
N GLU A 383 22.47 -11.73 -10.79
CA GLU A 383 22.58 -12.72 -9.72
C GLU A 383 21.85 -12.22 -8.46
N PHE A 384 21.07 -13.09 -7.83
CA PHE A 384 20.28 -12.72 -6.66
C PHE A 384 21.18 -12.51 -5.43
N LYS A 385 20.95 -11.42 -4.71
CA LYS A 385 21.67 -11.10 -3.47
C LYS A 385 20.71 -10.74 -2.35
N LYS A 386 20.96 -11.27 -1.15
CA LYS A 386 20.24 -10.84 0.05
C LYS A 386 20.61 -9.38 0.36
N LEU A 387 19.60 -8.52 0.49
CA LEU A 387 19.75 -7.14 0.92
C LEU A 387 19.00 -6.93 2.23
N TYR A 388 19.72 -6.60 3.31
CA TYR A 388 19.06 -6.26 4.56
C TYR A 388 18.43 -4.87 4.49
N LYS A 389 17.28 -4.68 5.11
CA LYS A 389 16.55 -3.40 5.10
C LYS A 389 17.39 -2.20 5.53
N LYS A 390 18.22 -2.37 6.56
CA LYS A 390 19.19 -1.37 7.04
C LYS A 390 20.25 -0.96 6.01
N GLN A 391 20.30 -1.59 4.84
CA GLN A 391 21.22 -1.24 3.76
C GLN A 391 20.53 -0.49 2.62
N LEU A 392 19.19 -0.38 2.63
CA LEU A 392 18.42 0.24 1.55
C LEU A 392 18.79 1.70 1.30
N PHE A 393 19.03 2.48 2.36
CA PHE A 393 19.39 3.89 2.22
C PHE A 393 20.71 4.09 1.45
N LYS A 394 21.59 3.09 1.44
CA LYS A 394 22.86 3.12 0.68
C LYS A 394 22.65 2.98 -0.83
N LEU A 395 21.44 2.61 -1.27
CA LEU A 395 21.05 2.54 -2.69
C LEU A 395 20.42 3.86 -3.18
N LEU A 396 20.36 4.87 -2.32
CA LEU A 396 19.76 6.17 -2.62
C LEU A 396 20.74 7.21 -3.14
N ASP A 397 22.04 6.99 -2.88
CA ASP A 397 23.15 7.87 -3.26
C ASP A 397 23.77 7.44 -4.60
#